data_AF-A0A8J7X443-F1
#
_entry.id   AF-A0A8J7X443-F1
#
_cell.length_a   1.000
_cell.length_b   1.000
_cell.length_c   1.000
_cell.angle_alpha   90.00
_cell.angle_beta   90.00
_cell.angle_gamma   90.00
#
_symmetry.space_group_name_H-M   'P 1'
#
loop_
_entity.id
_entity.type
_entity.pdbx_description
1 polymer ?
#
loop_
_entity_poly.entity_id
_entity_poly.type
_entity_poly.pdbx_seq_one_letter_code
_entity_poly.pdbx_strand_id
1 'polypeptide(L)'
;MYHIAAYSPNDSEIHKATDISEVKKFLGKHPVTWLHISHPKEKDIESLAEIFGFHHLPLEDIIKFKQRPKFEDYDDHFFLTINIIEYSKAVEAHQLAMFVGDDYVVTICEKENNCIDEVLKRIESKNPRILANKTGFLCYLILDTVTNNYFPTLDAVEGEIESIEKEIITQV
;
A
#
# COMPACT_ATOMS: atom_id res chain seq x y z
N MET A 1 3.54 7.65 9.57
CA MET A 1 2.30 8.46 9.56
C MET A 1 1.13 7.52 9.40
N TYR A 2 -0.02 7.86 9.97
CA TYR A 2 -1.22 7.04 9.90
C TYR A 2 -2.30 7.78 9.10
N HIS A 3 -2.81 7.18 8.04
CA HIS A 3 -3.97 7.67 7.30
C HIS A 3 -5.09 6.66 7.40
N ILE A 4 -6.30 7.15 7.65
CA ILE A 4 -7.52 6.34 7.66
C ILE A 4 -8.43 6.91 6.59
N ALA A 5 -8.79 6.11 5.59
CA ALA A 5 -9.83 6.44 4.64
C ALA A 5 -11.02 5.53 4.88
N ALA A 6 -12.21 6.09 5.05
CA ALA A 6 -13.44 5.32 5.21
C ALA A 6 -14.45 5.77 4.16
N TYR A 7 -15.11 4.84 3.50
CA TYR A 7 -16.04 5.21 2.43
C TYR A 7 -17.22 4.25 2.25
N SER A 8 -18.28 4.84 1.71
CA SER A 8 -19.55 4.26 1.33
C SER A 8 -19.85 4.68 -0.12
N PRO A 9 -20.79 4.05 -0.85
CA PRO A 9 -21.04 4.37 -2.26
C PRO A 9 -21.25 5.85 -2.63
N ASN A 10 -21.67 6.68 -1.68
CA ASN A 10 -21.99 8.08 -1.88
C ASN A 10 -21.08 9.06 -1.13
N ASP A 11 -20.20 8.58 -0.24
CA ASP A 11 -19.40 9.47 0.60
C ASP A 11 -18.08 8.83 1.03
N SER A 12 -17.10 9.67 1.29
CA SER A 12 -15.78 9.26 1.77
C SER A 12 -15.22 10.30 2.72
N GLU A 13 -14.50 9.84 3.72
CA GLU A 13 -13.72 10.66 4.63
C GLU A 13 -12.29 10.15 4.73
N ILE A 14 -11.34 11.09 4.85
CA ILE A 14 -9.93 10.81 5.05
C ILE A 14 -9.49 11.53 6.32
N HIS A 15 -8.92 10.77 7.25
CA HIS A 15 -8.45 11.22 8.54
C HIS A 15 -6.98 10.91 8.69
N LYS A 16 -6.17 11.95 8.98
CA LYS A 16 -4.77 11.79 9.35
C LYS A 16 -4.70 11.52 10.85
N ALA A 17 -4.46 10.28 11.20
CA ALA A 17 -4.46 9.83 12.59
C ALA A 17 -3.10 10.05 13.27
N THR A 18 -3.17 10.24 14.58
CA THR A 18 -1.99 10.33 15.47
C THR A 18 -1.66 8.98 16.11
N ASP A 19 -2.64 8.09 16.18
CA ASP A 19 -2.52 6.73 16.70
C ASP A 19 -3.38 5.75 15.90
N ILE A 20 -2.91 4.51 15.75
CA ILE A 20 -3.60 3.46 14.99
C ILE A 20 -4.96 3.12 15.60
N SER A 21 -5.11 3.20 16.92
CA SER A 21 -6.37 2.90 17.60
C SER A 21 -7.54 3.79 17.16
N GLU A 22 -7.27 4.95 16.55
CA GLU A 22 -8.30 5.80 15.97
C GLU A 22 -9.11 5.11 14.87
N VAL A 23 -8.55 4.07 14.21
CA VAL A 23 -9.27 3.27 13.20
C VAL A 23 -10.52 2.60 13.77
N LYS A 24 -10.54 2.27 15.08
CA LYS A 24 -11.71 1.70 15.77
C LYS A 24 -12.95 2.61 15.65
N LYS A 25 -12.78 3.91 15.39
CA LYS A 25 -13.89 4.86 15.20
C LYS A 25 -14.59 4.70 13.85
N PHE A 26 -13.95 4.08 12.87
CA PHE A 26 -14.40 3.97 11.48
C PHE A 26 -14.84 2.53 11.13
N LEU A 27 -14.19 1.53 11.72
CA LEU A 27 -14.53 0.12 11.56
C LEU A 27 -16.02 -0.14 11.87
N GLY A 28 -16.68 -0.92 11.00
CA GLY A 28 -18.11 -1.23 11.09
C GLY A 28 -19.09 -0.08 10.84
N LYS A 29 -18.62 1.18 10.70
CA LYS A 29 -19.48 2.33 10.33
C LYS A 29 -19.58 2.53 8.83
N HIS A 30 -18.52 2.17 8.11
CA HIS A 30 -18.44 2.26 6.67
C HIS A 30 -18.28 0.87 6.06
N PRO A 31 -18.80 0.62 4.84
CA PRO A 31 -18.57 -0.63 4.11
C PRO A 31 -17.09 -0.94 3.89
N VAL A 32 -16.24 0.08 3.78
CA VAL A 32 -14.79 -0.08 3.66
C VAL A 32 -14.06 0.92 4.55
N THR A 33 -13.13 0.42 5.36
CA THR A 33 -12.18 1.19 6.14
C THR A 33 -10.76 0.82 5.75
N TRP A 34 -9.98 1.78 5.27
CA TRP A 34 -8.59 1.60 4.91
C TRP A 34 -7.68 2.30 5.91
N LEU A 35 -6.82 1.53 6.57
CA LEU A 35 -5.72 2.04 7.38
C LEU A 35 -4.41 1.94 6.60
N HIS A 36 -3.74 3.07 6.40
CA HIS A 36 -2.39 3.12 5.87
C HIS A 36 -1.39 3.57 6.93
N ILE A 37 -0.31 2.80 7.06
CA ILE A 37 0.79 3.04 7.99
C ILE A 37 2.07 3.21 7.20
N SER A 38 2.63 4.42 7.23
CA SER A 38 4.02 4.67 6.81
C SER A 38 4.92 4.70 8.04
N HIS A 39 6.15 4.19 7.92
CA HIS A 39 7.13 4.14 9.01
C HIS A 39 6.57 3.47 10.29
N PRO A 40 6.16 2.19 10.23
CA PRO A 40 5.61 1.49 11.38
C PRO A 40 6.62 1.42 12.53
N LYS A 41 6.10 1.46 13.74
CA LYS A 41 6.85 1.31 15.00
C LYS A 41 6.56 -0.06 15.60
N GLU A 42 7.43 -0.55 16.48
CA GLU A 42 7.21 -1.84 17.16
C GLU A 42 5.85 -1.90 17.88
N LYS A 43 5.44 -0.81 18.54
CA LYS A 43 4.12 -0.70 19.20
C LYS A 43 2.92 -0.88 18.25
N ASP A 44 3.13 -0.66 16.96
CA ASP A 44 2.07 -0.76 15.95
C ASP A 44 1.72 -2.24 15.70
N ILE A 45 2.68 -3.17 15.87
CA ILE A 45 2.44 -4.62 15.79
C ILE A 45 1.38 -5.05 16.79
N GLU A 46 1.57 -4.71 18.06
CA GLU A 46 0.66 -5.09 19.14
C GLU A 46 -0.73 -4.50 18.91
N SER A 47 -0.79 -3.24 18.47
CA SER A 47 -2.05 -2.56 18.16
C SER A 47 -2.78 -3.24 17.01
N LEU A 48 -2.08 -3.60 15.94
CA LEU A 48 -2.65 -4.28 14.78
C LEU A 48 -3.17 -5.69 15.13
N ALA A 49 -2.40 -6.44 15.92
CA ALA A 49 -2.82 -7.74 16.42
C ALA A 49 -4.09 -7.64 17.29
N GLU A 50 -4.15 -6.66 18.20
CA GLU A 50 -5.32 -6.45 19.07
C GLU A 50 -6.56 -5.98 18.29
N ILE A 51 -6.40 -5.06 17.35
CA ILE A 51 -7.52 -4.43 16.63
C ILE A 51 -8.12 -5.38 15.60
N PHE A 52 -7.27 -6.05 14.81
CA PHE A 52 -7.69 -6.82 13.65
C PHE A 52 -7.57 -8.33 13.83
N GLY A 53 -7.02 -8.80 14.96
CA GLY A 53 -6.82 -10.23 15.22
C GLY A 53 -5.70 -10.85 14.40
N PHE A 54 -4.80 -10.05 13.81
CA PHE A 54 -3.69 -10.58 13.01
C PHE A 54 -2.73 -11.40 13.87
N HIS A 55 -2.26 -12.51 13.31
CA HIS A 55 -1.18 -13.28 13.93
C HIS A 55 0.11 -12.44 14.01
N HIS A 56 0.83 -12.55 15.13
CA HIS A 56 2.06 -11.79 15.36
C HIS A 56 3.17 -12.12 14.37
N LEU A 57 3.29 -13.39 13.95
CA LEU A 57 4.33 -13.88 13.05
C LEU A 57 4.43 -13.07 11.73
N PRO A 58 3.34 -12.92 10.94
CA PRO A 58 3.34 -12.03 9.78
C PRO A 58 3.74 -10.58 10.10
N LEU A 59 3.25 -10.01 11.20
CA LEU A 59 3.51 -8.62 11.56
C LEU A 59 4.98 -8.36 11.91
N GLU A 60 5.61 -9.26 12.66
CA GLU A 60 7.03 -9.18 13.01
C GLU A 60 7.94 -9.23 11.78
N ASP A 61 7.55 -10.00 10.77
CA ASP A 61 8.31 -10.10 9.53
C ASP A 61 8.10 -8.91 8.60
N ILE A 62 6.91 -8.31 8.60
CA ILE A 62 6.61 -7.14 7.77
C ILE A 62 7.46 -5.95 8.18
N ILE A 63 7.67 -5.72 9.48
CA ILE A 63 8.50 -4.59 9.97
C ILE A 63 9.97 -4.73 9.58
N LYS A 64 10.43 -5.94 9.24
CA LYS A 64 11.80 -6.14 8.74
C LYS A 64 11.97 -5.72 7.27
N PHE A 65 10.87 -5.51 6.53
CA PHE A 65 10.85 -5.11 5.10
C PHE A 65 11.75 -5.96 4.19
N LYS A 66 11.83 -7.28 4.44
CA LYS A 66 12.72 -8.20 3.73
C LYS A 66 12.00 -9.37 3.06
N GLN A 67 10.68 -9.33 3.00
CA GLN A 67 9.91 -10.42 2.41
C GLN A 67 9.80 -10.25 0.90
N ARG A 68 9.88 -11.37 0.19
CA ARG A 68 9.52 -11.40 -1.23
C ARG A 68 8.01 -11.19 -1.37
N PRO A 69 7.55 -10.63 -2.51
CA PRO A 69 6.14 -10.61 -2.84
C PRO A 69 5.51 -11.98 -2.70
N LYS A 70 4.39 -12.06 -1.98
CA LYS A 70 3.65 -13.29 -1.75
C LYS A 70 2.18 -12.99 -1.49
N PHE A 71 1.36 -14.03 -1.54
CA PHE A 71 -0.05 -14.01 -1.17
C PHE A 71 -0.30 -15.21 -0.25
N GLU A 72 -1.00 -14.98 0.84
CA GLU A 72 -1.38 -15.98 1.84
C GLU A 72 -2.85 -15.80 2.18
N ASP A 73 -3.55 -16.93 2.25
CA ASP A 73 -4.96 -17.02 2.59
C ASP A 73 -5.08 -17.43 4.07
N TYR A 74 -5.69 -16.57 4.88
CA TYR A 74 -6.01 -16.83 6.28
C TYR A 74 -7.53 -16.89 6.42
N ASP A 75 -8.01 -17.60 7.46
CA ASP A 75 -9.44 -17.86 7.64
C ASP A 75 -10.33 -16.59 7.60
N ASP A 76 -9.83 -15.46 8.12
CA ASP A 76 -10.58 -14.21 8.27
C ASP A 76 -10.11 -13.06 7.34
N HIS A 77 -9.01 -13.24 6.59
CA HIS A 77 -8.45 -12.19 5.74
C HIS A 77 -7.41 -12.73 4.75
N PHE A 78 -7.14 -11.96 3.70
CA PHE A 78 -5.98 -12.20 2.86
C PHE A 78 -4.79 -11.37 3.32
N PHE A 79 -3.60 -11.92 3.19
CA PHE A 79 -2.34 -11.21 3.37
C PHE A 79 -1.54 -11.24 2.08
N LEU A 80 -0.99 -10.10 1.68
CA LEU A 80 -0.12 -10.02 0.52
C LEU A 80 0.99 -8.99 0.69
N THR A 81 2.09 -9.21 -0.02
CA THR A 81 3.19 -8.26 -0.13
C THR A 81 3.51 -7.99 -1.60
N ILE A 82 3.86 -6.75 -1.90
CA ILE A 82 4.32 -6.30 -3.21
C ILE A 82 5.43 -5.26 -3.01
N ASN A 83 6.28 -5.04 -4.02
CA ASN A 83 7.31 -4.01 -3.95
C ASN A 83 6.87 -2.77 -4.71
N ILE A 84 6.91 -1.61 -4.08
CA ILE A 84 6.90 -0.32 -4.77
C ILE A 84 8.30 -0.09 -5.29
N ILE A 85 8.43 0.12 -6.61
CA ILE A 85 9.72 0.34 -7.27
C ILE A 85 9.84 1.82 -7.63
N GLU A 86 10.92 2.45 -7.21
CA GLU A 86 11.20 3.86 -7.49
C GLU A 86 12.58 4.00 -8.15
N TYR A 87 12.70 4.94 -9.10
CA TYR A 87 13.96 5.30 -9.73
C TYR A 87 14.36 6.71 -9.33
N SER A 88 15.53 6.87 -8.71
CA SER A 88 16.09 8.19 -8.38
C SER A 88 17.53 8.34 -8.89
N LYS A 89 18.45 7.59 -8.30
CA LYS A 89 19.84 7.40 -8.77
C LYS A 89 20.16 5.94 -9.05
N ALA A 90 19.36 5.05 -8.44
CA ALA A 90 19.36 3.63 -8.62
C ALA A 90 17.90 3.15 -8.48
N VAL A 91 17.66 1.91 -8.89
CA VAL A 91 16.38 1.25 -8.65
C VAL A 91 16.30 0.89 -7.16
N GLU A 92 15.31 1.46 -6.47
CA GLU A 92 14.99 1.14 -5.09
C GLU A 92 13.66 0.39 -5.04
N ALA A 93 13.58 -0.64 -4.19
CA ALA A 93 12.38 -1.43 -3.99
C ALA A 93 11.96 -1.38 -2.52
N HIS A 94 10.72 -0.97 -2.26
CA HIS A 94 10.15 -0.85 -0.93
C HIS A 94 8.97 -1.78 -0.78
N GLN A 95 8.98 -2.60 0.27
CA GLN A 95 7.88 -3.52 0.52
C GLN A 95 6.62 -2.75 0.97
N LEU A 96 5.50 -3.03 0.30
CA LEU A 96 4.14 -2.73 0.72
C LEU A 96 3.49 -4.04 1.16
N ALA A 97 3.16 -4.14 2.44
CA ALA A 97 2.36 -5.24 2.97
C ALA A 97 0.89 -4.82 3.05
N MET A 98 -0.02 -5.75 2.77
CA MET A 98 -1.46 -5.50 2.83
C MET A 98 -2.21 -6.66 3.48
N PHE A 99 -3.12 -6.31 4.38
CA PHE A 99 -4.12 -7.21 4.94
C PHE A 99 -5.49 -6.77 4.41
N VAL A 100 -6.28 -7.71 3.90
CA VAL A 100 -7.56 -7.45 3.25
C VAL A 100 -8.62 -8.32 3.91
N GLY A 101 -9.46 -7.70 4.72
CA GLY A 101 -10.65 -8.33 5.30
C GLY A 101 -11.93 -7.98 4.54
N ASP A 102 -13.07 -8.34 5.11
CA ASP A 102 -14.39 -8.11 4.50
C ASP A 102 -14.77 -6.63 4.40
N ASP A 103 -14.43 -5.84 5.42
CA ASP A 103 -14.77 -4.42 5.55
C ASP A 103 -13.56 -3.52 5.82
N TYR A 104 -12.35 -4.09 5.87
CA TYR A 104 -11.13 -3.32 6.04
C TYR A 104 -10.00 -3.69 5.08
N VAL A 105 -9.11 -2.73 4.86
CA VAL A 105 -7.79 -2.94 4.28
C VAL A 105 -6.77 -2.29 5.21
N VAL A 106 -5.68 -2.97 5.52
CA VAL A 106 -4.53 -2.40 6.23
C VAL A 106 -3.32 -2.46 5.31
N THR A 107 -2.62 -1.34 5.15
CA THR A 107 -1.39 -1.25 4.35
C THR A 107 -0.24 -0.73 5.18
N ILE A 108 0.95 -1.33 5.01
CA ILE A 108 2.15 -0.99 5.78
C ILE A 108 3.32 -0.82 4.82
N CYS A 109 3.99 0.33 4.90
CA CYS A 109 5.19 0.65 4.12
C CYS A 109 6.31 1.20 5.00
N GLU A 110 7.55 0.96 4.58
CA GLU A 110 8.75 1.49 5.25
C GLU A 110 8.76 3.02 5.28
N LYS A 111 8.31 3.65 4.18
CA LYS A 111 8.30 5.09 3.99
C LYS A 111 7.03 5.56 3.27
N GLU A 112 6.84 6.88 3.25
CA GLU A 112 5.81 7.51 2.41
C GLU A 112 6.14 7.34 0.93
N ASN A 113 5.12 7.23 0.10
CA ASN A 113 5.28 6.98 -1.33
C ASN A 113 4.08 7.52 -2.13
N ASN A 114 4.33 7.82 -3.40
CA ASN A 114 3.33 8.44 -4.27
C ASN A 114 2.17 7.50 -4.64
N CYS A 115 2.39 6.17 -4.63
CA CYS A 115 1.36 5.20 -4.99
C CYS A 115 0.17 5.28 -4.03
N ILE A 116 0.43 5.33 -2.72
CA ILE A 116 -0.63 5.43 -1.72
C ILE A 116 -1.33 6.78 -1.78
N ASP A 117 -0.57 7.87 -1.95
CA ASP A 117 -1.13 9.22 -2.07
C ASP A 117 -2.07 9.34 -3.28
N GLU A 118 -1.74 8.68 -4.40
CA GLU A 118 -2.60 8.65 -5.58
C GLU A 118 -3.92 7.91 -5.29
N VAL A 119 -3.88 6.77 -4.62
CA VAL A 119 -5.08 6.02 -4.25
C VAL A 119 -5.95 6.84 -3.27
N LEU A 120 -5.34 7.51 -2.28
CA LEU A 120 -6.05 8.40 -1.36
C LEU A 120 -6.77 9.52 -2.10
N LYS A 121 -6.10 10.19 -3.04
CA LYS A 121 -6.72 11.24 -3.88
C LYS A 121 -7.88 10.70 -4.73
N ARG A 122 -7.76 9.48 -5.25
CA ARG A 122 -8.84 8.82 -6.01
C ARG A 122 -10.07 8.59 -5.12
N ILE A 123 -9.89 8.19 -3.86
CA ILE A 123 -10.99 8.07 -2.88
C ILE A 123 -11.57 9.45 -2.57
N GLU A 124 -10.72 10.45 -2.30
CA GLU A 124 -11.12 11.83 -1.99
C GLU A 124 -11.95 12.48 -3.10
N SER A 125 -11.74 12.08 -4.36
CA SER A 125 -12.50 12.58 -5.52
C SER A 125 -14.00 12.23 -5.48
N LYS A 126 -14.43 11.35 -4.56
CA LYS A 126 -15.80 10.86 -4.40
C LYS A 126 -16.41 10.29 -5.68
N ASN A 127 -15.59 9.70 -6.55
CA ASN A 127 -16.06 9.05 -7.76
C ASN A 127 -16.96 7.85 -7.40
N PRO A 128 -18.26 7.84 -7.75
CA PRO A 128 -19.17 6.76 -7.35
C PRO A 128 -18.74 5.39 -7.87
N ARG A 129 -18.02 5.33 -9.00
CA ARG A 129 -17.49 4.06 -9.53
C ARG A 129 -16.41 3.46 -8.64
N ILE A 130 -15.69 4.28 -7.88
CA ILE A 130 -14.67 3.82 -6.91
C ILE A 130 -15.37 3.46 -5.61
N LEU A 131 -16.19 4.37 -5.10
CA LEU A 131 -16.80 4.24 -3.77
C LEU A 131 -17.87 3.15 -3.67
N ALA A 132 -18.51 2.76 -4.77
CA ALA A 132 -19.51 1.70 -4.79
C ALA A 132 -18.93 0.30 -4.56
N ASN A 133 -17.60 0.13 -4.67
CA ASN A 133 -16.97 -1.17 -4.53
C ASN A 133 -16.44 -1.43 -3.11
N LYS A 134 -16.26 -2.73 -2.78
CA LYS A 134 -15.77 -3.20 -1.48
C LYS A 134 -14.23 -3.28 -1.42
N THR A 135 -13.71 -3.84 -0.32
CA THR A 135 -12.29 -4.04 -0.02
C THR A 135 -11.51 -4.70 -1.16
N GLY A 136 -12.09 -5.68 -1.86
CA GLY A 136 -11.43 -6.31 -3.01
C GLY A 136 -11.08 -5.35 -4.16
N PHE A 137 -11.93 -4.35 -4.43
CA PHE A 137 -11.63 -3.34 -5.44
C PHE A 137 -10.60 -2.34 -4.96
N LEU A 138 -10.59 -1.99 -3.66
CA LEU A 138 -9.53 -1.17 -3.08
C LEU A 138 -8.18 -1.88 -3.19
N CYS A 139 -8.14 -3.18 -2.89
CA CYS A 139 -6.94 -3.99 -3.08
C CYS A 139 -6.49 -3.94 -4.54
N TYR A 140 -7.40 -4.17 -5.49
CA TYR A 140 -7.11 -4.01 -6.91
C TYR A 140 -6.55 -2.62 -7.24
N LEU A 141 -7.17 -1.55 -6.75
CA LEU A 141 -6.78 -0.17 -7.03
C LEU A 141 -5.36 0.14 -6.55
N ILE A 142 -5.00 -0.38 -5.37
CA ILE A 142 -3.65 -0.25 -4.82
C ILE A 142 -2.66 -1.02 -5.69
N LEU A 143 -2.96 -2.29 -6.03
CA LEU A 143 -2.09 -3.12 -6.86
C LEU A 143 -1.90 -2.55 -8.27
N ASP A 144 -2.97 -2.08 -8.92
CA ASP A 144 -2.94 -1.40 -10.21
C ASP A 144 -2.04 -0.15 -10.13
N THR A 145 -2.20 0.66 -9.09
CA THR A 145 -1.36 1.86 -8.91
C THR A 145 0.11 1.52 -8.72
N VAL A 146 0.42 0.51 -7.89
CA VAL A 146 1.81 0.07 -7.64
C VAL A 146 2.44 -0.54 -8.89
N THR A 147 1.71 -1.38 -9.63
CA THR A 147 2.23 -2.00 -10.85
C THR A 147 2.41 -0.98 -11.98
N ASN A 148 1.50 0.00 -12.11
CA ASN A 148 1.67 1.11 -13.05
C ASN A 148 2.89 1.98 -12.73
N ASN A 149 3.27 2.09 -11.44
CA ASN A 149 4.47 2.80 -11.03
C ASN A 149 5.80 2.14 -11.49
N TYR A 150 5.75 0.91 -12.04
CA TYR A 150 6.95 0.26 -12.56
C TYR A 150 7.37 0.82 -13.92
N PHE A 151 6.42 1.26 -14.76
CA PHE A 151 6.74 1.71 -16.13
C PHE A 151 7.73 2.89 -16.17
N PRO A 152 7.56 3.97 -15.38
CA PRO A 152 8.54 5.06 -15.36
C PRO A 152 9.96 4.60 -14.97
N THR A 153 10.07 3.60 -14.09
CA THR A 153 11.37 3.01 -13.72
C THR A 153 11.96 2.22 -14.89
N LEU A 154 11.15 1.42 -15.57
CA LEU A 154 11.59 0.64 -16.74
C LEU A 154 12.08 1.56 -17.87
N ASP A 155 11.32 2.61 -18.17
CA ASP A 155 11.68 3.61 -19.19
C ASP A 155 13.01 4.30 -18.86
N ALA A 156 13.25 4.62 -17.57
CA ALA A 156 14.50 5.22 -17.14
C ALA A 156 15.69 4.27 -17.29
N VAL A 157 15.52 2.99 -16.92
CA VAL A 157 16.56 1.96 -17.09
C VAL A 157 16.85 1.71 -18.57
N GLU A 158 15.83 1.68 -19.42
CA GLU A 158 16.01 1.57 -20.88
C GLU A 158 16.83 2.74 -21.44
N GLY A 159 16.53 3.97 -21.00
CA GLY A 159 17.31 5.16 -21.37
C GLY A 159 18.79 5.10 -20.97
N GLU A 160 19.10 4.56 -19.79
CA GLU A 160 20.49 4.35 -19.34
C GLU A 160 21.22 3.31 -20.21
N ILE A 161 20.54 2.20 -20.53
CA ILE A 161 21.08 1.16 -21.42
C ILE A 161 21.41 1.77 -22.78
N GLU A 162 20.48 2.51 -23.39
CA GLU A 162 20.71 3.18 -24.67
C GLU A 162 21.89 4.17 -24.63
N SER A 163 22.07 4.88 -23.51
CA SER A 163 23.19 5.81 -23.34
C SER A 163 24.52 5.08 -23.31
N ILE A 164 24.61 3.99 -22.55
CA ILE A 164 25.82 3.15 -22.45
C ILE A 164 26.14 2.51 -23.81
N GLU A 165 25.13 2.04 -24.55
CA GLU A 165 25.33 1.48 -25.89
C GLU A 165 25.91 2.51 -26.87
N LYS A 166 25.41 3.76 -26.86
CA LYS A 166 25.95 4.85 -27.68
C LYS A 166 27.40 5.17 -27.34
N GLU A 167 27.76 5.16 -26.06
CA GLU A 167 29.15 5.37 -25.62
C GLU A 167 30.10 4.27 -26.13
N ILE A 168 29.68 3.00 -26.07
CA ILE A 168 30.48 1.88 -26.58
C ILE A 168 30.70 1.99 -28.09
N ILE A 169 29.65 2.30 -28.86
CA ILE A 169 29.72 2.38 -30.33
C ILE A 169 30.61 3.55 -30.78
N THR A 170 30.59 4.67 -30.07
CA THR A 170 31.39 5.86 -30.43
C THR A 170 32.86 5.78 -30.01
N GLN A 171 33.24 4.79 -29.20
CA GLN A 171 34.64 4.51 -28.82
C GLN A 171 35.36 3.52 -29.76
N VAL A 172 34.72 3.11 -30.86
CA VAL A 172 35.30 2.31 -31.96
C VAL A 172 35.58 3.20 -33.16
#